data_AF-A0A9E8HN74-F1
#
_entry.id   AF-A0A9E8HN74-F1
#
_cell.length_a   1.000
_cell.length_b   1.000
_cell.length_c   1.000
_cell.angle_alpha   90.00
_cell.angle_beta   90.00
_cell.angle_gamma   90.00
#
_symmetry.space_group_name_H-M   'P 1'
#
loop_
_entity.id
_entity.type
_entity.pdbx_description
1 polymer ?
#
loop_
_entity_poly.entity_id
_entity_poly.type
_entity_poly.pdbx_seq_one_letter_code
_entity_poly.pdbx_strand_id
1 'polypeptide(L)'
;MSPEISCWKCGAPLEGLIMPLSRREECKNCGADQHACKLCKEYNPTISRSCEEDRAEDVSDKESANFCDYFSPTPQAYQSKGTNKRTQAKAELAKLFGDNLDKQNNDNIGDIQSQTQAEKALSDLEDLFRQDK
;
A
#
# COMPACT_ATOMS: atom_id res chain seq x y z
N MET A 1 29.81 -2.33 -3.29
CA MET A 1 28.65 -1.46 -3.00
C MET A 1 27.56 -2.35 -2.45
N SER A 2 27.19 -2.18 -1.19
CA SER A 2 26.08 -2.93 -0.60
C SER A 2 24.76 -2.43 -1.19
N PRO A 3 23.78 -3.30 -1.51
CA PRO A 3 22.50 -2.86 -2.05
C PRO A 3 21.78 -1.95 -1.05
N GLU A 4 21.18 -0.86 -1.55
CA GLU A 4 20.30 0.00 -0.76
C GLU A 4 18.97 -0.71 -0.53
N ILE A 5 18.88 -1.47 0.56
CA ILE A 5 17.68 -2.22 0.94
C ILE A 5 16.83 -1.34 1.87
N SER A 6 15.52 -1.32 1.61
CA SER A 6 14.54 -0.66 2.48
C SER A 6 13.74 -1.70 3.26
N CYS A 7 13.29 -1.32 4.46
CA CYS A 7 12.44 -2.16 5.28
C CYS A 7 11.14 -2.51 4.54
N TRP A 8 10.85 -3.80 4.40
CA TRP A 8 9.65 -4.29 3.70
C TRP A 8 8.33 -3.76 4.28
N LYS A 9 8.32 -3.39 5.58
CA LYS A 9 7.12 -2.96 6.29
C LYS A 9 6.89 -1.44 6.25
N CYS A 10 7.92 -0.66 6.58
CA CYS A 10 7.80 0.80 6.73
C CYS A 10 8.55 1.62 5.67
N GLY A 11 9.40 1.00 4.86
CA GLY A 11 10.16 1.67 3.81
C GLY A 11 11.36 2.48 4.30
N ALA A 12 11.67 2.49 5.59
CA ALA A 12 12.89 3.12 6.09
C ALA A 12 14.13 2.40 5.52
N PRO A 13 15.21 3.14 5.17
CA PRO A 13 16.44 2.53 4.70
C PRO A 13 17.06 1.65 5.79
N LEU A 14 17.61 0.50 5.40
CA LEU A 14 18.36 -0.37 6.29
C LEU A 14 19.86 -0.06 6.16
N GLU A 15 20.41 0.62 7.16
CA GLU A 15 21.80 1.05 7.16
C GLU A 15 22.71 0.07 7.90
N GLY A 16 23.92 -0.13 7.37
CA GLY A 16 24.96 -0.94 8.03
C GLY A 16 24.72 -2.45 7.98
N LEU A 17 23.93 -2.93 7.01
CA LEU A 17 23.64 -4.34 6.85
C LEU A 17 24.93 -5.15 6.59
N ILE A 18 25.09 -6.23 7.35
CA ILE A 18 26.10 -7.25 7.11
C ILE A 18 25.48 -8.35 6.25
N MET A 19 26.15 -8.73 5.17
CA MET A 19 25.70 -9.79 4.27
C MET A 19 26.49 -11.08 4.47
N PRO A 20 25.84 -12.27 4.43
CA PRO A 20 24.40 -12.48 4.25
C PRO A 20 23.57 -11.95 5.43
N LEU A 21 22.36 -11.47 5.14
CA LEU A 21 21.50 -10.80 6.12
C LEU A 21 21.23 -11.73 7.31
N SER A 22 21.57 -11.25 8.52
CA SER A 22 21.33 -11.99 9.76
C SER A 22 19.85 -12.36 9.90
N ARG A 23 19.57 -13.58 10.39
CA ARG A 23 18.21 -14.01 10.76
C ARG A 23 17.59 -13.18 11.88
N ARG A 24 18.42 -12.44 12.63
CA ARG A 24 18.01 -11.54 13.72
C ARG A 24 18.03 -10.07 13.30
N GLU A 25 18.17 -9.78 12.01
CA GLU A 25 18.16 -8.40 11.55
C GLU A 25 16.74 -7.82 11.74
N GLU A 26 16.64 -6.69 12.44
CA GLU A 26 15.39 -6.00 12.73
C GLU A 26 15.48 -4.56 12.21
N CYS A 27 14.34 -4.02 11.73
CA CYS A 27 14.29 -2.62 11.34
C CYS A 27 14.31 -1.72 12.58
N LYS A 28 15.32 -0.86 12.69
CA LYS A 28 15.45 0.13 13.79
C LYS A 28 14.27 1.10 13.92
N ASN A 29 13.51 1.33 12.84
CA ASN A 29 12.38 2.25 12.85
C ASN A 29 11.06 1.60 13.30
N CYS A 30 10.81 0.33 12.94
CA CYS A 30 9.51 -0.29 13.17
C CYS A 30 9.54 -1.68 13.85
N GLY A 31 10.74 -2.18 14.17
CA GLY A 31 10.96 -3.46 14.85
C GLY A 31 10.61 -4.71 14.03
N ALA A 32 10.33 -4.56 12.74
CA ALA A 32 10.01 -5.71 11.90
C ALA A 32 11.26 -6.57 11.64
N ASP A 33 11.10 -7.89 11.65
CA ASP A 33 12.14 -8.82 11.22
C ASP A 33 12.45 -8.63 9.74
N GLN A 34 13.73 -8.52 9.36
CA GLN A 34 14.13 -8.30 7.97
C GLN A 34 14.46 -9.61 7.24
N HIS A 35 14.90 -10.66 7.96
CA HIS A 35 15.00 -12.00 7.40
C HIS A 35 13.62 -12.70 7.40
N ALA A 36 12.69 -12.10 6.67
CA ALA A 36 11.30 -12.56 6.55
C ALA A 36 10.97 -12.76 5.07
N CYS A 37 9.99 -13.62 4.75
CA CYS A 37 9.57 -13.84 3.36
C CYS A 37 9.23 -12.50 2.68
N LYS A 38 8.61 -11.56 3.40
CA LYS A 38 8.29 -10.21 2.89
C LYS A 38 9.47 -9.43 2.29
N LEU A 39 10.71 -9.67 2.72
CA LEU A 39 11.91 -9.03 2.15
C LEU A 39 12.59 -9.89 1.08
N CYS A 40 12.19 -11.14 0.90
CA CYS A 40 12.81 -12.07 -0.03
C CYS A 40 12.40 -11.78 -1.48
N LYS A 41 13.36 -11.89 -2.42
CA LYS A 41 13.10 -11.78 -3.86
C LYS A 41 12.12 -12.83 -4.39
N GLU A 42 12.11 -14.03 -3.80
CA GLU A 42 11.27 -15.16 -4.24
C GLU A 42 9.85 -15.06 -3.69
N TYR A 43 9.55 -14.08 -2.82
CA TYR A 43 8.23 -13.94 -2.23
C TYR A 43 7.24 -13.37 -3.23
N ASN A 44 6.23 -14.16 -3.56
CA ASN A 44 5.15 -13.77 -4.45
C ASN A 44 3.80 -14.06 -3.80
N PRO A 45 3.06 -13.06 -3.27
CA PRO A 45 1.80 -13.30 -2.59
C PRO A 45 0.66 -13.80 -3.51
N THR A 46 0.87 -13.83 -4.83
CA THR A 46 -0.17 -14.23 -5.80
C THR A 46 -0.24 -15.73 -6.05
N ILE A 47 0.76 -16.50 -5.59
CA ILE A 47 0.80 -17.96 -5.72
C ILE A 47 0.54 -18.65 -4.39
N SER A 48 0.05 -19.90 -4.44
CA SER A 48 -0.47 -20.63 -3.26
C SER A 48 0.53 -20.75 -2.11
N ARG A 49 1.81 -21.00 -2.39
CA ARG A 49 2.87 -21.13 -1.36
C ARG A 49 3.52 -19.80 -0.99
N SER A 50 3.15 -18.76 -1.72
CA SER A 50 3.75 -17.43 -1.68
C SER A 50 5.27 -17.39 -1.89
N CYS A 51 5.84 -18.37 -2.59
CA CYS A 51 7.28 -18.49 -2.87
C CYS A 51 7.49 -19.09 -4.26
N GLU A 52 8.29 -18.44 -5.11
CA GLU A 52 8.56 -18.88 -6.49
C GLU A 52 9.63 -19.97 -6.57
N GLU A 53 10.47 -20.11 -5.53
CA GLU A 53 11.45 -21.21 -5.44
C GLU A 53 10.77 -22.49 -4.91
N ASP A 54 10.65 -23.50 -5.77
CA ASP A 54 9.98 -24.77 -5.48
C ASP A 54 10.64 -25.58 -4.36
N ARG A 55 11.97 -25.46 -4.20
CA ARG A 55 12.74 -26.21 -3.20
C ARG A 55 12.84 -25.49 -1.86
N ALA A 56 12.34 -24.26 -1.75
CA ALA A 56 12.36 -23.50 -0.52
C ALA A 56 11.41 -24.09 0.54
N GLU A 57 11.76 -23.87 1.79
CA GLU A 57 10.95 -24.25 2.94
C GLU A 57 9.59 -23.56 2.90
N ASP A 58 8.53 -24.26 3.33
CA ASP A 58 7.21 -23.64 3.47
C ASP A 58 7.09 -22.92 4.81
N VAL A 59 7.35 -21.62 4.79
CA VAL A 59 7.25 -20.76 5.99
C VAL A 59 5.79 -20.38 6.24
N SER A 60 5.20 -20.73 7.39
CA SER A 60 3.79 -20.38 7.67
C SER A 60 3.58 -18.88 7.90
N ASP A 61 4.42 -18.26 8.73
CA ASP A 61 4.38 -16.81 8.98
C ASP A 61 5.37 -16.08 8.07
N LYS A 62 4.83 -15.39 7.06
CA LYS A 62 5.63 -14.71 6.03
C LYS A 62 6.25 -13.40 6.53
N GLU A 63 5.81 -12.87 7.68
CA GLU A 63 6.22 -11.57 8.23
C GLU A 63 7.28 -11.68 9.34
N SER A 64 7.39 -12.85 9.97
CA SER A 64 8.37 -13.13 11.03
C SER A 64 9.70 -13.67 10.50
N ALA A 65 10.74 -13.56 11.32
CA ALA A 65 12.05 -14.15 11.06
C ALA A 65 11.94 -15.66 10.79
N ASN A 66 12.65 -16.13 9.76
CA ASN A 66 12.67 -17.56 9.41
C ASN A 66 14.08 -18.09 9.12
N PHE A 67 14.14 -19.39 8.81
CA PHE A 67 15.38 -20.14 8.61
C PHE A 67 15.58 -20.56 7.15
N CYS A 68 14.85 -19.97 6.21
CA CYS A 68 14.89 -20.37 4.81
C CYS A 68 16.29 -20.10 4.22
N ASP A 69 16.96 -21.14 3.74
CA ASP A 69 18.31 -21.01 3.20
C ASP A 69 18.31 -20.39 1.78
N TYR A 70 17.15 -20.32 1.13
CA TYR A 70 16.93 -19.64 -0.14
C TYR A 70 16.66 -18.14 -0.01
N PHE A 71 16.66 -17.60 1.22
CA PHE A 71 16.41 -16.19 1.46
C PHE A 71 17.44 -15.30 0.74
N SER A 72 16.94 -14.32 -0.02
CA SER A 72 17.76 -13.29 -0.65
C SER A 72 16.99 -11.97 -0.62
N PRO A 73 17.50 -10.92 0.07
CA PRO A 73 16.76 -9.69 0.22
C PRO A 73 16.63 -8.94 -1.11
N THR A 74 15.51 -8.25 -1.31
CA THR A 74 15.27 -7.41 -2.49
C THR A 74 14.98 -5.95 -2.10
N PRO A 75 15.57 -4.96 -2.81
CA PRO A 75 15.27 -3.55 -2.55
C PRO A 75 13.83 -3.15 -2.98
N GLN A 76 13.14 -3.98 -3.78
CA GLN A 76 11.77 -3.74 -4.22
C GLN A 76 10.69 -4.30 -3.27
N ALA A 77 11.07 -4.80 -2.09
CA ALA A 77 10.12 -5.40 -1.15
C ALA A 77 9.08 -4.41 -0.60
N TYR A 78 9.51 -3.18 -0.30
CA TYR A 78 8.59 -2.16 0.19
C TYR A 78 7.75 -1.60 -0.95
N GLN A 79 6.45 -1.85 -0.88
CA GLN A 79 5.46 -1.17 -1.71
C GLN A 79 4.76 -0.14 -0.84
N SER A 80 5.04 1.15 -1.08
CA SER A 80 4.33 2.21 -0.37
C SER A 80 2.82 2.01 -0.55
N LYS A 81 2.07 2.04 0.56
CA LYS A 81 0.59 1.94 0.53
C LYS A 81 0.10 3.12 -0.28
N GLY A 82 -0.15 2.85 -1.56
CA GLY A 82 -0.18 3.85 -2.60
C GLY A 82 -1.30 4.84 -2.41
N THR A 83 -0.99 6.01 -1.84
CA THR A 83 -1.77 7.21 -2.08
C THR A 83 -1.89 7.41 -3.60
N ASN A 84 -0.82 7.14 -4.36
CA ASN A 84 -0.83 7.28 -5.83
C ASN A 84 -1.70 6.24 -6.56
N LYS A 85 -1.57 4.93 -6.31
CA LYS A 85 -2.41 3.92 -7.00
C LYS A 85 -3.89 4.05 -6.65
N ARG A 86 -4.20 4.32 -5.38
CA ARG A 86 -5.59 4.55 -4.95
C ARG A 86 -6.15 5.84 -5.56
N THR A 87 -5.37 6.91 -5.60
CA THR A 87 -5.79 8.19 -6.21
C THR A 87 -5.94 8.07 -7.71
N GLN A 88 -5.03 7.35 -8.38
CA GLN A 88 -5.10 7.09 -9.82
C GLN A 88 -6.29 6.21 -10.18
N ALA A 89 -6.51 5.11 -9.44
CA ALA A 89 -7.68 4.26 -9.63
C ALA A 89 -9.00 5.02 -9.38
N LYS A 90 -9.04 5.89 -8.36
CA LYS A 90 -10.19 6.77 -8.11
C LYS A 90 -10.40 7.78 -9.24
N ALA A 91 -9.34 8.40 -9.74
CA ALA A 91 -9.41 9.37 -10.82
C ALA A 91 -9.85 8.72 -12.15
N GLU A 92 -9.35 7.53 -12.44
CA GLU A 92 -9.73 6.75 -13.62
C GLU A 92 -11.20 6.29 -13.53
N LEU A 93 -11.64 5.85 -12.34
CA LEU A 93 -13.04 5.52 -12.09
C LEU A 93 -13.95 6.74 -12.26
N ALA A 94 -13.59 7.89 -11.68
CA ALA A 94 -14.33 9.14 -11.84
C ALA A 94 -14.47 9.55 -13.33
N LYS A 95 -13.40 9.37 -14.12
CA LYS A 95 -13.43 9.62 -15.58
C LYS A 95 -14.40 8.70 -16.33
N LEU A 96 -14.57 7.46 -15.92
CA LEU A 96 -15.53 6.53 -16.53
C LEU A 96 -16.98 6.93 -16.27
N PHE A 97 -17.25 7.58 -15.13
CA PHE A 97 -18.60 8.01 -14.74
C PHE A 97 -18.89 9.50 -15.01
N GLY A 98 -17.91 10.27 -15.49
CA GLY A 98 -18.07 11.68 -15.81
C GLY A 98 -17.99 12.64 -14.61
N ASP A 99 -17.51 12.17 -13.46
CA ASP A 99 -17.31 12.97 -12.27
C ASP A 99 -16.05 13.83 -12.42
N ASN A 100 -16.21 15.15 -12.58
CA ASN A 100 -15.09 16.10 -12.60
C ASN A 100 -14.63 16.40 -11.16
N LEU A 101 -13.62 15.68 -10.68
CA LEU A 101 -12.92 16.01 -9.44
C LEU A 101 -11.86 17.08 -9.70
N ASP A 102 -12.32 18.32 -9.88
CA ASP A 102 -11.44 19.48 -9.97
C ASP A 102 -10.71 19.71 -8.64
N LYS A 103 -9.39 19.81 -8.73
CA LYS A 103 -8.50 20.10 -7.60
C LYS A 103 -8.83 21.48 -7.03
N GLN A 104 -9.25 21.54 -5.76
CA GLN A 104 -8.97 22.70 -4.92
C GLN A 104 -8.07 22.28 -3.76
N ASN A 105 -6.76 22.41 -3.98
CA ASN A 105 -5.87 22.85 -2.92
C ASN A 105 -6.04 24.36 -2.84
N ASN A 106 -6.64 24.83 -1.76
CA ASN A 106 -6.32 26.13 -1.21
C ASN A 106 -6.47 26.04 0.31
N ASP A 107 -5.33 26.11 0.98
CA ASP A 107 -5.26 26.56 2.35
C ASP A 107 -5.95 27.92 2.44
N ASN A 108 -7.04 28.04 3.18
CA ASN A 108 -7.32 29.13 4.13
C ASN A 108 -8.71 29.00 4.75
N ILE A 109 -8.75 29.43 6.00
CA ILE A 109 -9.83 29.42 6.97
C ILE A 109 -11.00 30.31 6.53
N GLY A 110 -12.24 29.86 6.74
CA GLY A 110 -13.41 30.74 6.85
C GLY A 110 -14.65 30.32 6.07
N ASP A 111 -15.42 29.40 6.67
CA ASP A 111 -16.88 29.36 6.80
C ASP A 111 -17.84 29.51 5.58
N ILE A 112 -18.98 28.80 5.69
CA ILE A 112 -20.26 28.96 4.98
C ILE A 112 -20.55 27.99 3.79
N GLN A 113 -21.32 26.96 4.14
CA GLN A 113 -22.41 26.31 3.39
C GLN A 113 -22.25 26.20 1.86
N SER A 114 -21.52 25.19 1.40
CA SER A 114 -21.68 24.66 0.05
C SER A 114 -22.41 23.32 0.13
N GLN A 115 -23.72 23.35 -0.15
CA GLN A 115 -24.50 22.13 -0.34
C GLN A 115 -23.80 21.28 -1.40
N THR A 116 -23.46 20.05 -1.04
CA THR A 116 -22.84 19.13 -1.98
C THR A 116 -23.84 18.83 -3.09
N GLN A 117 -23.39 18.60 -4.32
CA GLN A 117 -24.26 18.32 -5.46
C GLN A 117 -25.21 17.14 -5.20
N ALA A 118 -24.81 16.21 -4.33
CA ALA A 118 -25.63 15.11 -3.86
C ALA A 118 -26.85 15.56 -3.04
N GLU A 119 -26.71 16.56 -2.17
CA GLU A 119 -27.81 17.09 -1.35
C GLU A 119 -28.82 17.86 -2.23
N LYS A 120 -28.32 18.57 -3.25
CA LYS A 120 -29.18 19.26 -4.21
C LYS A 120 -29.96 18.27 -5.08
N ALA A 121 -29.30 17.23 -5.58
CA ALA A 121 -29.95 16.18 -6.36
C ALA A 121 -31.03 15.44 -5.55
N LEU A 122 -30.84 15.27 -4.24
CA LEU A 122 -31.83 14.67 -3.33
C LEU A 122 -33.05 15.57 -3.14
N SER A 123 -32.86 16.88 -2.97
CA SER A 123 -33.97 17.84 -2.86
C SER A 123 -34.78 17.91 -4.16
N ASP A 124 -34.10 17.97 -5.32
CA ASP A 124 -34.76 18.04 -6.62
C ASP A 124 -35.59 16.77 -6.91
N LEU A 125 -35.12 15.60 -6.45
CA LEU A 125 -35.88 14.35 -6.54
C LEU A 125 -37.11 14.35 -5.62
N GLU A 126 -36.99 14.81 -4.37
CA GLU A 126 -38.14 14.88 -3.46
C GLU A 126 -39.25 15.80 -3.99
N ASP A 127 -38.90 16.90 -4.64
CA ASP A 127 -39.87 17.84 -5.20
C ASP A 127 -40.62 17.28 -6.43
N LEU A 128 -39.99 16.38 -7.20
CA LEU A 128 -40.66 15.67 -8.29
C LEU A 128 -41.70 14.67 -7.78
N PHE A 129 -41.40 13.94 -6.70
CA PHE A 129 -42.33 12.95 -6.12
C PHE A 129 -43.43 13.55 -5.25
N ARG A 130 -43.36 14.85 -4.95
CA ARG A 130 -44.42 15.59 -4.23
C ARG A 130 -45.55 16.08 -5.15
N GLN A 131 -45.38 16.02 -6.48
CA GLN A 131 -46.37 16.51 -7.45
C GLN A 131 -47.45 15.48 -7.83
N ASP A 132 -47.31 14.22 -7.40
CA ASP A 132 -48.26 13.14 -7.72
C ASP A 132 -49.34 12.89 -6.62
N LYS A 133 -49.75 13.93 -5.88
CA LYS A 133 -50.84 13.83 -4.91
C LYS A 133 -51.85 14.97 -4.96
#